data_AF-A0A923H8P8-F1
#
_entry.id   AF-A0A923H8P8-F1
#
_cell.length_a   1.000
_cell.length_b   1.000
_cell.length_c   1.000
_cell.angle_alpha   90.00
_cell.angle_beta   90.00
_cell.angle_gamma   90.00
#
_symmetry.space_group_name_H-M   'P 1'
#
loop_
_entity.id
_entity.type
_entity.pdbx_description
1 polymer ?
#
loop_
_entity_poly.entity_id
_entity_poly.type
_entity_poly.pdbx_seq_one_letter_code
_entity_poly.pdbx_strand_id
1 'polypeptide(L)'
;MSNFFKHKMRGKSPGEIVGMVIFGIFAITGLAILFGFVLMWLWNWLMPDIFGLPTLTYWKAVGLFILLKILVGGCGSSSKSSSDKDKSCKTKGKRDFSKWKYYDKFWKEEGNKAYEDYLERLNQEPETDD
;
A
#
# COMPACT_ATOMS: atom_id res chain seq x y z
N MET A 1 44.17 -1.25 -22.60
CA MET A 1 43.11 -1.93 -21.82
C MET A 1 42.54 -0.97 -20.78
N SER A 2 41.78 0.01 -21.26
CA SER A 2 40.98 0.93 -20.48
C SER A 2 39.94 1.48 -21.45
N ASN A 3 38.74 1.81 -20.98
CA ASN A 3 37.65 2.46 -21.74
C ASN A 3 36.65 1.57 -22.49
N PHE A 4 36.06 0.56 -21.84
CA PHE A 4 34.83 -0.08 -22.38
C PHE A 4 33.62 -0.07 -21.44
N PHE A 5 33.74 0.49 -20.24
CA PHE A 5 32.67 0.53 -19.24
C PHE A 5 32.11 1.93 -19.00
N LYS A 6 31.98 2.76 -20.05
CA LYS A 6 31.24 4.02 -19.96
C LYS A 6 29.74 3.75 -20.12
N HIS A 7 29.20 3.24 -19.03
CA HIS A 7 27.83 3.29 -18.56
C HIS A 7 26.84 4.06 -19.46
N LYS A 8 25.99 3.31 -20.15
CA LYS A 8 24.81 3.78 -20.89
C LYS A 8 23.78 4.32 -19.88
N MET A 9 24.01 5.54 -19.37
CA MET A 9 23.00 6.27 -18.60
C MET A 9 21.84 6.56 -19.54
N ARG A 10 20.75 5.84 -19.30
CA ARG A 10 19.49 5.86 -20.03
C ARG A 10 18.82 7.22 -19.85
N GLY A 11 19.18 8.17 -20.72
CA GLY A 11 18.57 9.49 -20.80
C GLY A 11 17.12 9.39 -21.28
N LYS A 12 16.18 9.46 -20.35
CA LYS A 12 14.88 10.08 -20.65
C LYS A 12 15.04 11.58 -20.44
N SER A 13 14.51 12.38 -21.37
CA SER A 13 14.68 13.82 -21.33
C SER A 13 14.04 14.39 -20.05
N PRO A 14 14.65 15.40 -19.38
CA PRO A 14 14.02 16.10 -18.27
C PRO A 14 12.60 16.60 -18.61
N GLY A 15 12.36 16.94 -19.89
CA GLY A 15 11.05 17.36 -20.37
C GLY A 15 9.97 16.27 -20.33
N GLU A 16 10.32 15.02 -20.61
CA GLU A 16 9.36 13.89 -20.55
C GLU A 16 8.97 13.58 -19.09
N ILE A 17 9.91 13.71 -18.16
CA ILE A 17 9.66 13.51 -16.73
C ILE A 17 8.75 14.61 -16.20
N VAL A 18 9.01 15.87 -16.55
CA VAL A 18 8.15 17.00 -16.20
C VAL A 18 6.74 16.81 -16.77
N GLY A 19 6.64 16.36 -18.04
CA GLY A 19 5.35 16.04 -18.65
C GLY A 19 4.58 14.94 -17.91
N MET A 20 5.24 13.84 -17.53
CA MET A 20 4.64 12.76 -16.76
C MET A 20 4.19 13.21 -15.36
N VAL A 21 4.96 14.06 -14.68
CA VAL A 21 4.61 14.59 -13.36
C VAL A 21 3.39 15.50 -13.45
N ILE A 22 3.36 16.41 -14.42
CA ILE A 22 2.22 17.31 -14.64
C ILE A 22 0.95 16.49 -14.95
N PHE A 23 1.05 15.54 -15.88
CA PHE A 23 -0.07 14.65 -16.21
C PHE A 23 -0.56 13.86 -14.98
N GLY A 24 0.36 13.34 -14.15
CA GLY A 24 0.03 12.66 -12.91
C GLY A 24 -0.74 13.55 -11.93
N ILE A 25 -0.30 14.80 -11.75
CA ILE A 25 -0.99 15.77 -10.87
C ILE A 25 -2.39 16.07 -11.39
N PHE A 26 -2.56 16.30 -12.70
CA PHE A 26 -3.86 16.54 -13.29
C PHE A 26 -4.79 15.34 -13.16
N ALA A 27 -4.30 14.12 -13.40
CA ALA A 27 -5.08 12.90 -13.24
C ALA A 27 -5.54 12.71 -11.79
N ILE A 28 -4.65 12.90 -10.81
CA ILE A 28 -4.98 12.80 -9.39
C ILE A 28 -5.99 13.88 -8.99
N THR A 29 -5.80 15.11 -9.45
CA THR A 29 -6.69 16.23 -9.14
C THR A 29 -8.08 16.01 -9.73
N GLY A 30 -8.16 15.56 -10.99
CA GLY A 30 -9.42 15.22 -11.65
C GLY A 30 -10.16 14.10 -10.92
N LEU A 31 -9.44 13.04 -10.53
CA LEU A 31 -10.00 11.94 -9.73
C LEU A 31 -10.51 12.43 -8.37
N ALA A 32 -9.77 13.30 -7.69
CA ALA A 32 -10.17 13.85 -6.39
C ALA A 32 -11.44 14.70 -6.49
N ILE A 33 -11.58 15.51 -7.54
CA ILE A 33 -12.78 16.31 -7.80
C ILE A 33 -13.97 15.40 -8.10
N LEU A 34 -13.80 14.40 -8.96
CA LEU A 34 -14.85 13.42 -9.30
C LEU A 34 -15.32 12.69 -8.04
N PHE A 35 -14.39 12.23 -7.21
CA PHE A 35 -14.70 11.55 -5.96
C PHE A 35 -15.41 12.47 -4.96
N GLY A 36 -14.96 13.72 -4.83
CA GLY A 36 -15.62 14.74 -4.01
C GLY A 36 -17.05 15.05 -4.47
N PHE A 37 -17.29 15.08 -5.78
CA PHE A 37 -18.62 15.29 -6.35
C PHE A 37 -19.56 14.11 -6.06
N VAL A 38 -19.09 12.88 -6.25
CA VAL A 38 -19.86 11.66 -5.92
C VAL A 38 -20.21 11.62 -4.43
N LEU A 39 -19.25 11.93 -3.55
CA LEU A 39 -19.49 12.02 -2.11
C LEU A 39 -20.57 13.06 -1.77
N MET A 40 -20.49 14.26 -2.34
CA MET A 40 -21.48 15.30 -2.13
C MET A 40 -22.87 14.86 -2.61
N TRP A 41 -22.97 14.29 -3.80
CA TRP A 41 -24.25 13.87 -4.38
C TRP A 41 -24.88 12.74 -3.59
N LEU A 42 -24.10 11.71 -3.25
CA LEU A 42 -24.57 10.58 -2.45
C LEU A 42 -24.99 11.01 -1.05
N TRP A 43 -24.20 11.88 -0.40
CA TRP A 43 -24.53 12.36 0.94
C TRP A 43 -25.81 13.18 0.94
N ASN A 44 -25.96 14.12 -0.01
CA ASN A 44 -27.13 14.99 -0.09
C ASN A 44 -28.42 14.22 -0.41
N TRP A 45 -28.31 13.04 -1.02
CA TRP A 45 -29.47 12.19 -1.28
C TRP A 45 -29.82 11.29 -0.09
N LEU A 46 -28.82 10.75 0.61
CA LEU A 46 -29.04 9.72 1.62
C LEU A 46 -29.21 10.27 3.05
N MET A 47 -28.31 11.17 3.47
CA MET A 47 -28.23 11.58 4.88
C MET A 47 -29.35 12.55 5.30
N PRO A 48 -29.76 13.54 4.50
CA PRO A 48 -30.92 14.37 4.81
C PRO A 48 -32.23 13.56 4.83
N ASP A 49 -32.38 12.60 3.92
CA ASP A 49 -33.62 11.81 3.77
C ASP A 49 -33.80 10.80 4.93
N ILE A 50 -32.74 10.08 5.30
CA ILE A 50 -32.81 9.06 6.34
C ILE A 50 -32.71 9.65 7.75
N PHE A 51 -31.86 10.66 7.95
CA PHE A 51 -31.48 11.16 9.28
C PHE A 51 -31.88 12.62 9.53
N GLY A 52 -32.46 13.33 8.57
CA GLY A 52 -32.81 14.75 8.71
C GLY A 52 -31.60 15.67 8.86
N LEU A 53 -30.41 15.23 8.44
CA LEU A 53 -29.17 15.98 8.58
C LEU A 53 -29.04 17.09 7.52
N PRO A 54 -28.27 18.17 7.79
CA PRO A 54 -28.04 19.23 6.82
C PRO A 54 -27.24 18.73 5.61
N THR A 55 -27.51 19.33 4.45
CA THR A 55 -26.79 19.06 3.20
C THR A 55 -25.32 19.48 3.30
N LEU A 56 -24.44 18.71 2.63
CA LEU A 56 -23.04 19.05 2.47
C LEU A 56 -22.83 19.87 1.21
N THR A 57 -22.10 20.99 1.35
CA THR A 57 -21.51 21.70 0.22
C THR A 57 -20.20 21.02 -0.18
N TYR A 58 -19.72 21.26 -1.41
CA TYR A 58 -18.47 20.66 -1.92
C TYR A 58 -17.29 20.82 -0.94
N TRP A 59 -17.10 22.02 -0.40
CA TRP A 59 -16.06 22.29 0.60
C TRP A 59 -16.22 21.49 1.90
N LYS A 60 -17.45 21.26 2.36
CA LYS A 60 -17.71 20.42 3.53
C LYS A 60 -17.45 18.95 3.23
N ALA A 61 -17.83 18.44 2.05
CA ALA A 61 -17.57 17.07 1.63
C ALA A 61 -16.06 16.79 1.50
N VAL A 62 -15.31 17.70 0.89
CA VAL A 62 -13.85 17.61 0.81
C VAL A 62 -13.21 17.70 2.19
N GLY A 63 -13.64 18.63 3.04
CA GLY A 63 -13.15 18.76 4.41
C GLY A 63 -13.40 17.50 5.25
N LEU A 64 -14.60 16.93 5.16
CA LEU A 64 -14.96 15.67 5.83
C LEU A 64 -14.12 14.50 5.31
N PHE A 65 -13.90 14.42 4.00
CA PHE A 65 -13.05 13.40 3.40
C PHE A 65 -11.59 13.51 3.87
N ILE A 66 -11.04 14.71 3.92
CA ILE A 66 -9.68 14.96 4.44
C ILE A 66 -9.61 14.56 5.91
N LEU A 67 -10.62 14.92 6.71
CA LEU A 67 -10.68 14.57 8.12
C LEU A 67 -10.74 13.04 8.33
N LEU A 68 -11.59 12.33 7.56
CA LEU A 68 -11.61 10.87 7.52
C LEU A 68 -10.26 10.30 7.06
N LYS A 69 -9.61 10.91 6.07
CA LYS A 69 -8.31 10.45 5.58
C LYS A 69 -7.20 10.66 6.62
N ILE A 70 -7.28 11.69 7.45
CA ILE A 70 -6.36 11.90 8.57
C ILE A 70 -6.65 10.89 9.68
N LEU A 71 -7.92 10.68 10.02
CA LEU A 71 -8.34 9.76 11.09
C LEU A 71 -8.06 8.28 10.74
N VAL A 72 -8.46 7.85 9.54
CA VAL A 72 -8.36 6.46 9.06
C VAL A 72 -7.02 6.21 8.36
N GLY A 73 -6.46 7.22 7.71
CA GLY A 73 -5.23 7.11 6.91
C GLY A 73 -3.97 7.67 7.59
N GLY A 74 -4.02 8.02 8.88
CA GLY A 74 -2.89 8.50 9.68
C GLY A 74 -1.83 7.44 10.04
N CYS A 75 -1.94 6.22 9.54
CA CYS A 75 -0.95 5.17 9.79
C CYS A 75 -0.33 4.63 8.48
N GLY A 76 0.87 5.09 8.17
CA GLY A 76 1.84 4.35 7.35
C GLY A 76 1.88 4.64 5.85
N SER A 77 2.55 5.71 5.44
CA SER A 77 3.25 5.73 4.15
C SER A 77 4.76 5.88 4.39
N SER A 78 5.43 4.73 4.47
CA SER A 78 6.89 4.70 4.34
C SER A 78 7.25 4.82 2.86
N SER A 79 7.44 6.05 2.38
CA SER A 79 8.14 6.29 1.13
C SER A 79 9.61 5.93 1.34
N LYS A 80 10.01 4.79 0.78
CA LYS A 80 11.42 4.39 0.66
C LYS A 80 11.99 5.12 -0.56
N SER A 81 12.68 6.23 -0.36
CA SER A 81 13.73 6.66 -1.29
C SER A 81 15.06 6.59 -0.55
N SER A 82 15.90 5.70 -1.04
CA SER A 82 17.26 5.43 -0.60
C SER A 82 18.17 6.66 -0.65
N SER A 83 18.63 7.12 0.51
CA SER A 83 20.00 7.64 0.69
C SER A 83 20.35 7.63 2.17
N ASP A 84 21.18 6.67 2.52
CA ASP A 84 22.27 6.66 3.50
C ASP A 84 22.27 7.63 4.71
N LYS A 85 22.69 7.03 5.84
CA LYS A 85 23.24 7.61 7.08
C LYS A 85 22.27 7.94 8.22
N ASP A 86 22.21 6.96 9.12
CA ASP A 86 22.47 7.10 10.56
C ASP A 86 21.84 8.31 11.26
N LYS A 87 20.81 8.04 12.08
CA LYS A 87 20.82 8.34 13.53
C LYS A 87 19.55 7.86 14.20
N SER A 88 19.75 7.38 15.42
CA SER A 88 18.76 6.77 16.30
C SER A 88 17.46 7.56 16.44
N CYS A 89 16.32 6.87 16.31
CA CYS A 89 15.14 7.13 17.13
C CYS A 89 14.34 5.85 17.33
N LYS A 90 14.17 5.47 18.59
CA LYS A 90 13.31 4.36 19.00
C LYS A 90 11.86 4.77 18.86
N THR A 91 11.16 4.20 17.89
CA THR A 91 9.70 4.11 17.91
C THR A 91 9.33 2.63 17.93
N LYS A 92 9.05 2.12 19.14
CA LYS A 92 8.41 0.82 19.36
C LYS A 92 7.15 0.76 18.50
N GLY A 93 7.06 -0.21 17.58
CA GLY A 93 5.82 -0.50 16.87
C GLY A 93 5.92 -0.75 15.37
N LYS A 94 7.12 -0.79 14.76
CA LYS A 94 7.23 -1.38 13.41
C LYS A 94 7.23 -2.89 13.54
N ARG A 95 6.14 -3.52 13.13
CA ARG A 95 6.10 -4.93 12.73
C ARG A 95 7.29 -5.15 11.81
N ASP A 96 8.28 -5.85 12.33
CA ASP A 96 9.56 -6.04 11.67
C ASP A 96 9.37 -7.06 10.55
N PHE A 97 9.05 -6.56 9.35
CA PHE A 97 8.98 -7.36 8.13
C PHE A 97 10.31 -8.07 7.83
N SER A 98 11.41 -7.74 8.53
CA SER A 98 12.65 -8.50 8.50
C SER A 98 12.47 -9.93 9.03
N LYS A 99 11.58 -10.16 10.01
CA LYS A 99 11.26 -11.51 10.49
C LYS A 99 10.68 -12.40 9.38
N TRP A 100 9.93 -11.81 8.44
CA TRP A 100 9.34 -12.51 7.31
C TRP A 100 10.39 -13.03 6.31
N LYS A 101 11.53 -12.36 6.20
CA LYS A 101 12.67 -12.85 5.39
C LYS A 101 13.19 -14.20 5.87
N TYR A 102 13.15 -14.44 7.19
CA TYR A 102 13.54 -15.72 7.78
C TYR A 102 12.42 -16.77 7.68
N TYR A 103 11.16 -16.36 7.56
CA TYR A 103 10.03 -17.27 7.39
C TYR A 103 10.08 -18.02 6.05
N ASP A 104 10.42 -17.31 4.96
CA ASP A 104 10.63 -17.93 3.64
C ASP A 104 11.77 -18.96 3.66
N LYS A 105 12.86 -18.62 4.36
CA LYS A 105 14.01 -19.51 4.50
C LYS A 105 13.68 -20.75 5.35
N PHE A 106 13.00 -20.55 6.47
CA PHE A 106 12.55 -21.63 7.35
C PHE A 106 11.58 -22.59 6.64
N TRP A 107 10.60 -22.08 5.87
CA TRP A 107 9.66 -22.94 5.14
C TRP A 107 10.33 -23.77 4.04
N LYS A 108 11.38 -23.21 3.40
CA LYS A 108 12.14 -23.95 2.38
C LYS A 108 13.06 -25.01 2.96
N GLU A 109 13.70 -24.74 4.10
CA GLU A 109 14.69 -25.65 4.69
C GLU A 109 14.01 -26.68 5.63
N GLU A 110 13.16 -26.23 6.54
CA GLU A 110 12.56 -27.06 7.60
C GLU A 110 11.11 -27.48 7.28
N GLY A 111 10.35 -26.59 6.64
CA GLY A 111 8.90 -26.77 6.44
C GLY A 111 8.56 -27.94 5.52
N ASN A 112 9.31 -28.14 4.44
CA ASN A 112 9.01 -29.19 3.45
C ASN A 112 9.12 -30.59 4.07
N LYS A 113 10.13 -30.80 4.92
CA LYS A 113 10.33 -32.08 5.63
C LYS A 113 9.20 -32.36 6.62
N ALA A 114 8.82 -31.36 7.42
CA ALA A 114 7.70 -31.51 8.36
C ALA A 114 6.36 -31.77 7.65
N TYR A 115 6.18 -31.21 6.45
CA TYR A 115 5.00 -31.44 5.61
C TYR A 115 5.01 -32.86 4.99
N GLU A 116 6.16 -33.33 4.52
CA GLU A 116 6.32 -34.71 4.05
C GLU A 116 6.06 -35.73 5.17
N ASP A 117 6.63 -35.53 6.36
CA ASP A 117 6.36 -36.36 7.55
C ASP A 117 4.85 -36.36 7.92
N TYR A 118 4.16 -35.23 7.71
CA TYR A 118 2.72 -35.11 7.94
C TYR A 118 1.90 -35.90 6.90
N LEU A 119 2.25 -35.78 5.61
CA LEU A 119 1.64 -36.59 4.56
C LEU A 119 1.90 -38.09 4.78
N GLU A 120 3.08 -38.46 5.27
CA GLU A 120 3.41 -39.86 5.58
C GLU A 120 2.53 -40.39 6.72
N ARG A 121 2.26 -39.58 7.76
CA ARG A 121 1.31 -39.94 8.83
C ARG A 121 -0.12 -40.11 8.32
N LEU A 122 -0.58 -39.22 7.45
CA LEU A 122 -1.92 -39.35 6.83
C LEU A 122 -2.04 -40.60 5.97
N ASN A 123 -0.96 -41.00 5.28
CA ASN A 123 -0.96 -42.24 4.47
C ASN A 123 -0.72 -43.52 5.31
N GLN A 124 -0.26 -43.37 6.56
CA GLN A 124 -0.06 -44.48 7.51
C GLN A 124 -1.22 -44.64 8.49
N GLU A 125 -2.15 -43.69 8.58
CA GLU A 125 -3.46 -43.94 9.20
C GLU A 125 -4.22 -44.89 8.27
N PRO A 126 -4.38 -46.19 8.62
CA PRO A 126 -5.35 -47.00 7.92
C PRO A 126 -6.70 -46.35 8.17
N GLU A 127 -7.43 -46.06 7.09
CA GLU A 127 -8.86 -45.78 7.11
C GLU A 127 -9.54 -46.80 8.03
N THR A 128 -9.76 -46.43 9.29
CA THR A 128 -10.72 -47.12 10.15
C THR A 128 -12.07 -46.60 9.70
N ASP A 129 -12.57 -47.25 8.64
CA ASP A 129 -13.98 -47.33 8.28
C ASP A 129 -14.80 -47.65 9.55
N ASP A 130 -15.74 -46.76 9.89
CA ASP A 130 -16.94 -47.09 10.66
C ASP A 130 -18.01 -47.71 9.72
#